data_AF-A0A379FTI6-F1
#
_entry.id   AF-A0A379FTI6-F1
#
_cell.length_a   1.000
_cell.length_b   1.000
_cell.length_c   1.000
_cell.angle_alpha   90.00
_cell.angle_beta   90.00
_cell.angle_gamma   90.00
#
_symmetry.space_group_name_H-M   'P 1'
#
loop_
_entity.id
_entity.type
_entity.pdbx_description
1 polymer ?
#
loop_
_entity_poly.entity_id
_entity_poly.type
_entity_poly.pdbx_seq_one_letter_code
_entity_poly.pdbx_strand_id
1 'polypeptide(L)'
;MRYTYTIGGFNRNQGSKPDIRFVCSDCGQPAPKLLSYFYRARLDNDIKVDLEAACAEFVKKINEEKITELFFKVTTIKSCHSACCNCENKQLKARSFILSKLEKSLNGKNSEVAK
;
A
#
# COMPACT_ATOMS: atom_id res chain seq x y z
N MET A 1 7.64 7.38 1.28
CA MET A 1 6.73 6.36 0.71
C MET A 1 5.54 7.09 0.11
N ARG A 2 5.20 6.89 -1.17
CA ARG A 2 4.05 7.58 -1.77
C ARG A 2 2.88 6.62 -1.96
N TYR A 3 1.70 7.04 -1.52
CA TYR A 3 0.44 6.33 -1.72
C TYR A 3 -0.52 7.18 -2.54
N THR A 4 -1.40 6.47 -3.23
CA THR A 4 -2.63 6.97 -3.82
C THR A 4 -3.79 6.12 -3.34
N TYR A 5 -5.02 6.59 -3.54
CA TYR A 5 -6.23 5.87 -3.20
C TYR A 5 -7.20 5.83 -4.37
N THR A 6 -8.01 4.79 -4.41
CA THR A 6 -9.17 4.68 -5.31
C THR A 6 -10.38 4.31 -4.48
N ILE A 7 -11.50 4.96 -4.76
CA ILE A 7 -12.79 4.67 -4.11
C ILE A 7 -13.69 4.03 -5.17
N GLY A 8 -14.11 2.79 -4.94
CA GLY A 8 -15.02 2.04 -5.79
C GLY A 8 -16.37 1.79 -5.12
N GLY A 9 -17.40 1.57 -5.93
CA GLY A 9 -18.65 0.97 -5.45
C GLY A 9 -19.57 1.89 -4.64
N PHE A 10 -19.70 3.17 -5.00
CA PHE A 10 -20.79 4.01 -4.46
C PHE A 10 -22.14 3.57 -5.03
N ASN A 11 -22.73 2.51 -4.47
CA ASN A 11 -24.11 2.19 -4.74
C ASN A 11 -24.98 2.94 -3.74
N ARG A 12 -25.47 4.14 -4.12
CA ARG A 12 -26.28 5.02 -3.25
C ARG A 12 -27.52 4.34 -2.65
N ASN A 13 -27.94 3.20 -3.21
CA ASN A 13 -29.14 2.46 -2.82
C ASN A 13 -28.90 1.27 -1.86
N GLN A 14 -27.66 0.95 -1.52
CA GLN A 14 -27.37 -0.06 -0.49
C GLN A 14 -26.33 0.52 0.46
N GLY A 15 -26.55 0.39 1.77
CA GLY A 15 -25.57 0.73 2.82
C GLY A 15 -24.27 -0.09 2.78
N SER A 16 -23.89 -0.62 1.61
CA SER A 16 -22.61 -1.21 1.29
C SER A 16 -21.49 -0.19 1.54
N LYS A 17 -20.56 -0.58 2.41
CA LYS A 17 -19.37 0.22 2.70
C LYS A 17 -18.61 0.51 1.39
N PRO A 18 -18.08 1.72 1.23
CA PRO A 18 -17.28 2.07 0.06
C PRO A 18 -16.04 1.18 -0.03
N ASP A 19 -15.72 0.71 -1.24
CA ASP A 19 -14.50 -0.07 -1.50
C ASP A 19 -13.32 0.87 -1.66
N ILE A 20 -12.59 1.11 -0.57
CA ILE A 20 -11.43 2.00 -0.55
C ILE A 20 -10.16 1.17 -0.68
N ARG A 21 -9.35 1.45 -1.69
CA ARG A 21 -8.08 0.77 -1.92
C ARG A 21 -6.93 1.77 -1.88
N PHE A 22 -5.97 1.52 -1.01
CA PHE A 22 -4.71 2.26 -0.96
C PHE A 22 -3.64 1.50 -1.74
N VAL A 23 -2.93 2.20 -2.62
CA VAL A 23 -1.89 1.63 -3.48
C VAL A 23 -0.64 2.47 -3.36
N CYS A 24 0.52 1.83 -3.23
CA CYS A 24 1.78 2.55 -3.24
C CYS A 24 2.11 3.00 -4.67
N SER A 25 2.33 4.30 -4.88
CA SER A 25 2.65 4.87 -6.19
C SER A 25 4.04 4.47 -6.69
N ASP A 26 4.96 4.11 -5.80
CA ASP A 26 6.34 3.75 -6.17
C ASP A 26 6.46 2.31 -6.67
N CYS A 27 5.68 1.37 -6.11
CA CYS A 27 5.77 -0.06 -6.45
C CYS A 27 4.47 -0.67 -6.99
N GLY A 28 3.39 0.10 -7.06
CA GLY A 28 2.07 -0.34 -7.53
C GLY A 28 1.38 -1.36 -6.62
N GLN A 29 1.94 -1.67 -5.45
CA GLN A 29 1.41 -2.72 -4.58
C GLN A 29 0.23 -2.20 -3.75
N PRO A 30 -0.85 -2.98 -3.63
CA PRO A 30 -1.95 -2.64 -2.74
C PRO A 30 -1.49 -2.75 -1.28
N ALA A 31 -2.01 -1.85 -0.45
CA ALA A 31 -1.73 -1.79 0.98
C ALA A 31 -3.03 -1.99 1.79
N PRO A 32 -3.62 -3.21 1.80
CA PRO A 32 -4.92 -3.47 2.42
C PRO A 32 -4.93 -3.21 3.93
N LYS A 33 -3.76 -3.35 4.59
CA LYS A 33 -3.62 -3.05 6.02
C LYS A 33 -3.88 -1.57 6.34
N LEU A 34 -3.56 -0.65 5.43
CA LEU A 34 -3.80 0.78 5.61
C LEU A 34 -5.29 1.10 5.75
N LEU A 35 -6.18 0.30 5.17
CA LEU A 35 -7.62 0.49 5.31
C LEU A 35 -8.09 0.42 6.76
N SER A 36 -7.57 -0.54 7.53
CA SER A 36 -7.91 -0.66 8.95
C SER A 36 -7.37 0.50 9.81
N TYR A 37 -6.24 1.09 9.40
CA TYR A 37 -5.66 2.26 10.03
C TYR A 37 -6.41 3.54 9.65
N PHE A 38 -6.88 3.65 8.41
CA PHE A 38 -7.70 4.76 7.93
C PHE A 38 -8.95 4.97 8.79
N TYR A 39 -9.72 3.90 9.06
CA TYR A 39 -10.91 3.99 9.92
C TYR A 39 -10.61 4.27 11.40
N ARG A 40 -9.35 4.16 11.82
CA ARG A 40 -8.88 4.45 13.19
C ARG A 40 -8.13 5.77 13.27
N ALA A 41 -7.86 6.41 12.15
CA ALA A 41 -7.10 7.64 12.09
C ALA A 41 -7.95 8.79 12.61
N ARG A 42 -7.29 9.71 13.30
CA ARG A 42 -7.90 10.99 13.67
C ARG A 42 -7.76 11.92 12.49
N LEU A 43 -8.81 11.96 11.67
CA LEU A 43 -8.91 12.84 10.51
C LEU A 43 -9.70 14.10 10.88
N ASP A 44 -9.34 15.21 10.24
CA ASP A 44 -10.08 16.47 10.32
C ASP A 44 -11.42 16.35 9.56
N ASN A 45 -11.44 15.57 8.49
CA ASN A 45 -12.65 15.24 7.73
C ASN A 45 -13.32 13.95 8.24
N ASP A 46 -14.63 14.00 8.51
CA ASP A 46 -15.40 12.83 8.91
C ASP A 46 -15.66 11.91 7.71
N ILE A 47 -15.22 10.66 7.84
CA ILE A 47 -15.37 9.58 6.86
C ILE A 47 -16.84 9.38 6.44
N LYS A 48 -17.80 9.65 7.33
CA LYS A 48 -19.25 9.51 7.07
C LYS A 48 -19.83 10.67 6.28
N VAL A 49 -19.21 11.85 6.36
CA VAL A 49 -19.70 13.08 5.72
C VAL A 49 -19.05 13.23 4.35
N ASP A 50 -17.73 13.16 4.31
CA ASP A 50 -16.95 13.29 3.08
C ASP A 50 -15.80 12.27 3.07
N LEU A 51 -16.11 11.12 2.49
CA LEU A 51 -15.16 10.03 2.35
C LEU A 51 -13.96 10.41 1.49
N GLU A 52 -14.18 11.20 0.44
CA GLU A 52 -13.13 11.55 -0.52
C GLU A 52 -12.12 12.49 0.13
N ALA A 53 -12.61 13.51 0.84
CA ALA A 53 -11.77 14.42 1.61
C ALA A 53 -11.00 13.68 2.72
N ALA A 54 -11.65 12.76 3.43
CA ALA A 54 -11.00 11.94 4.45
C ALA A 54 -9.87 11.07 3.86
N CYS A 55 -10.10 10.43 2.71
CA CYS A 55 -9.07 9.63 2.02
C CYS A 55 -7.90 10.51 1.56
N ALA A 56 -8.18 11.68 0.99
CA ALA A 56 -7.17 12.64 0.56
C ALA A 56 -6.29 13.09 1.73
N GLU A 57 -6.91 13.43 2.86
CA GLU A 57 -6.21 13.87 4.07
C GLU A 57 -5.32 12.76 4.64
N PHE A 58 -5.84 11.54 4.74
CA PHE A 58 -5.08 10.40 5.25
C PHE A 58 -3.85 10.10 4.39
N VAL A 59 -4.02 10.05 3.07
CA VAL A 59 -2.92 9.81 2.14
C VAL A 59 -1.92 10.96 2.16
N LYS A 60 -2.38 12.21 2.26
CA LYS A 60 -1.50 13.38 2.40
C LYS A 60 -0.64 13.27 3.66
N LYS A 61 -1.24 13.02 4.83
CA LYS A 61 -0.51 12.88 6.10
C LYS A 61 0.46 11.69 6.08
N ILE A 62 0.13 10.58 5.42
CA ILE A 62 1.07 9.46 5.22
C ILE A 62 2.24 9.85 4.32
N ASN A 63 1.96 10.50 3.19
CA ASN A 63 2.97 10.89 2.21
C ASN A 63 3.94 11.96 2.75
N GLU A 64 3.46 12.81 3.66
CA GLU A 64 4.25 13.81 4.41
C GLU A 64 4.92 13.23 5.68
N GLU A 65 4.82 11.92 5.92
CA GLU A 65 5.37 11.23 7.10
C GLU A 65 4.81 11.73 8.46
N LYS A 66 3.68 12.42 8.44
CA LYS A 66 2.95 12.93 9.62
C LYS A 66 2.02 11.89 10.25
N ILE A 67 2.47 10.63 10.33
CA ILE A 67 1.68 9.53 10.90
C ILE A 67 1.39 9.75 12.40
N THR A 68 2.25 10.51 13.07
CA THR A 68 2.08 10.95 14.46
C THR A 68 0.84 11.79 14.68
N GLU A 69 0.37 12.53 13.66
CA GLU A 69 -0.84 13.34 13.73
C GLU A 69 -2.11 12.48 13.54
N LEU A 70 -1.99 11.34 12.86
CA LEU A 70 -3.09 10.43 12.59
C LEU A 70 -3.45 9.54 13.79
N PHE A 71 -2.51 9.28 14.70
CA PHE A 71 -2.71 8.34 15.81
C PHE A 71 -2.10 8.84 17.11
N PHE A 72 -2.85 8.72 18.21
CA PHE A 72 -2.34 9.05 19.55
C PHE A 72 -1.37 8.00 20.10
N LYS A 73 -1.61 6.70 19.81
CA LYS A 73 -0.83 5.60 20.38
C LYS A 73 0.45 5.36 19.57
N VAL A 74 1.60 5.49 20.22
CA VAL A 74 2.94 5.21 19.63
C VAL A 74 3.02 3.81 19.02
N THR A 75 2.39 2.81 19.64
CA THR A 75 2.32 1.45 19.09
C THR A 75 1.59 1.41 17.76
N THR A 76 0.49 2.16 17.62
CA THR A 76 -0.29 2.26 16.38
C THR A 76 0.48 3.01 15.30
N ILE A 77 1.20 4.08 15.67
CA ILE A 77 2.10 4.81 14.76
C ILE A 77 3.13 3.83 14.16
N LYS A 78 3.84 3.09 15.02
CA LYS A 78 4.85 2.10 14.58
C LYS A 78 4.24 1.00 13.72
N SER A 79 3.07 0.48 14.09
CA SER A 79 2.40 -0.56 13.30
C SER A 79 1.89 -0.05 11.95
N CYS A 80 1.35 1.17 11.88
CA CYS A 80 0.93 1.79 10.62
C CYS A 80 2.15 2.03 9.72
N HIS A 81 3.22 2.58 10.27
CA HIS A 81 4.48 2.77 9.55
C HIS A 81 5.06 1.43 9.04
N SER A 82 5.02 0.37 9.86
CA SER A 82 5.46 -0.97 9.43
C SER A 82 4.51 -1.63 8.43
N ALA A 83 3.24 -1.22 8.36
CA ALA A 83 2.29 -1.67 7.36
C ALA A 83 2.50 -0.98 6.01
N CYS A 84 3.20 0.16 5.99
CA CYS A 84 3.62 0.80 4.76
C CYS A 84 4.65 -0.07 4.02
N CYS A 85 4.58 -0.05 2.69
CA CYS A 85 5.48 -0.72 1.78
C CYS A 85 6.92 -0.22 1.93
N ASN A 86 7.83 -1.16 2.17
CA ASN A 86 9.27 -0.94 2.11
C ASN A 86 9.79 -1.18 0.67
N CYS A 87 9.63 -0.18 -0.19
CA CYS A 87 9.87 -0.28 -1.63
C CYS A 87 11.34 -0.60 -1.99
N GLU A 88 12.32 -0.06 -1.25
CA GLU A 88 13.75 -0.33 -1.48
C GLU A 88 14.09 -1.82 -1.37
N ASN A 89 13.59 -2.48 -0.31
CA ASN A 89 13.85 -3.89 -0.08
C ASN A 89 13.17 -4.77 -1.15
N LYS A 90 12.06 -4.31 -1.71
CA LYS A 90 11.32 -5.03 -2.76
C LYS A 90 11.94 -4.89 -4.15
N GLN A 91 12.48 -3.73 -4.52
CA GLN A 91 13.21 -3.58 -5.78
C GLN A 91 14.43 -4.50 -5.83
N LEU A 92 15.15 -4.61 -4.71
CA LEU A 92 16.26 -5.56 -4.54
C LEU A 92 15.79 -7.01 -4.67
N LYS A 93 14.70 -7.40 -4.00
CA LYS A 93 14.16 -8.77 -4.08
C LYS A 93 13.60 -9.12 -5.46
N ALA A 94 12.95 -8.18 -6.15
CA ALA A 94 12.45 -8.37 -7.50
C ALA A 94 13.61 -8.55 -8.50
N ARG A 95 14.66 -7.73 -8.38
CA ARG A 95 15.89 -7.89 -9.17
C ARG A 95 16.56 -9.23 -8.91
N SER A 96 16.75 -9.62 -7.64
CA SER A 96 17.32 -10.93 -7.30
C SER A 96 16.48 -12.08 -7.83
N PHE A 97 15.15 -12.00 -7.77
CA PHE A 97 14.27 -13.03 -8.31
C PHE A 97 14.37 -13.15 -9.83
N ILE A 98 14.39 -12.02 -10.56
CA ILE A 98 14.56 -12.01 -12.02
C ILE A 98 15.93 -12.58 -12.39
N LEU A 99 17.00 -12.16 -11.69
CA LEU A 99 18.35 -12.69 -11.89
C LEU A 99 18.40 -14.20 -11.68
N SER A 100 17.88 -14.71 -10.55
CA SER A 100 17.87 -16.15 -10.29
C SER A 100 17.03 -16.95 -11.30
N LYS A 101 15.99 -16.35 -11.88
CA LYS A 101 15.17 -16.99 -12.92
C LYS A 101 15.90 -17.01 -14.27
N LEU A 102 16.63 -15.94 -14.60
CA LEU A 102 17.50 -15.86 -15.77
C LEU A 102 18.67 -16.85 -15.67
N GLU A 103 19.35 -16.93 -14.51
CA GLU A 103 20.44 -17.87 -14.24
C GLU A 103 19.98 -19.33 -14.42
N LYS A 104 18.81 -19.69 -13.87
CA LYS A 104 18.22 -21.02 -14.09
C LYS A 104 17.90 -21.29 -15.55
N SER A 105 17.40 -20.30 -16.29
CA SER A 105 17.10 -20.45 -17.71
C SER A 105 18.36 -20.57 -18.57
N LEU A 106 19.46 -19.91 -18.20
CA LEU A 106 20.76 -20.07 -18.87
C LEU A 106 21.36 -21.45 -18.60
N ASN A 107 21.29 -21.93 -17.35
CA ASN A 107 21.88 -23.21 -16.98
C ASN A 107 21.09 -24.41 -17.55
N GLY A 108 19.78 -24.27 -17.71
CA GLY A 108 18.93 -25.27 -18.38
C GLY A 108 19.25 -25.42 -19.88
N LYS A 109 19.53 -24.32 -20.59
CA LYS A 109 19.85 -24.35 -22.02
C LYS A 109 21.22 -24.97 -22.33
N ASN A 110 22.18 -24.90 -21.42
CA ASN A 110 23.49 -25.55 -21.59
C ASN A 110 23.45 -27.08 -21.42
N SER A 111 22.35 -27.64 -20.90
CA SER A 111 22.20 -29.10 -20.74
C SER A 111 21.56 -29.79 -21.96
N GLU A 112 21.01 -29.04 -22.91
CA GLU A 112 20.37 -29.59 -24.13
C GLU A 112 21.33 -29.70 -25.33
N VAL A 113 22.57 -29.18 -25.22
CA VAL A 113 23.57 -29.21 -26.31
C VAL A 113 24.63 -30.32 -26.09
N ALA A 114 24.47 -31.17 -25.08
CA ALA A 114 25.42 -32.24 -24.74
C ALA A 114 24.81 -33.65 -24.79
N LYS A 115 23.92 -33.91 -25.76
CA LYS A 115 23.46 -35.27 -26.11
C LYS A 115 23.62 -35.54 -27.59
#